data_AF-A0A6I9N4W6-F1
#
_entry.id   AF-A0A6I9N4W6-F1
#
_cell.length_a   1.000
_cell.length_b   1.000
_cell.length_c   1.000
_cell.angle_alpha   90.00
_cell.angle_beta   90.00
_cell.angle_gamma   90.00
#
_symmetry.space_group_name_H-M   'P 1'
#
loop_
_entity.id
_entity.type
_entity.pdbx_description
1 polymer ?
#
loop_
_entity_poly.entity_id
_entity_poly.type
_entity_poly.pdbx_seq_one_letter_code
_entity_poly.pdbx_strand_id
1 'polypeptide(L)'
;ASSRSVEMNGYTAALRDQYINNSMSTHYQLLPHLFSYAAQSGLLAPQPRSLYPQSHPLVLQLVAAEDLAPLATPMLIEDGYKVTQVELFALLCRLADELLFRQISWIKKLPFFCELSIEDYTCLLSSTWQELILLSCLTIYSAQIFGDLADVTAKYTPSDDELQGFSEDGMEVMERLIYLFRKFHQLKISNEEYACMKAINFLNQDIRGLSNTSQLEQLNKRYWYVCQDYTEYKYPHQPKRFPEIMMCLPEIRCIAGKLVNVPLEQLPLLFKAVLHSCKSSLSS
;
A
#
# COMPACT_ATOMS: atom_id res chain seq x y z
N ALA A 1 18.79 -38.19 2.50
CA ALA A 1 17.62 -37.68 3.23
C ALA A 1 17.31 -36.28 2.72
N SER A 2 16.38 -36.16 1.77
CA SER A 2 15.98 -34.87 1.20
C SER A 2 14.49 -34.93 0.87
N SER A 3 13.69 -34.59 1.87
CA SER A 3 12.22 -34.56 1.79
C SER A 3 11.74 -33.36 2.59
N ARG A 4 11.98 -32.15 2.06
CA ARG A 4 11.38 -30.90 2.57
C ARG A 4 11.04 -29.84 1.50
N SER A 5 11.20 -30.13 0.21
CA SER A 5 11.00 -29.11 -0.84
C SER A 5 9.66 -29.18 -1.60
N VAL A 6 8.70 -30.02 -1.18
CA VAL A 6 7.45 -30.22 -1.93
C VAL A 6 6.23 -29.57 -1.26
N GLU A 7 6.25 -29.32 0.06
CA GLU A 7 5.09 -28.77 0.76
C GLU A 7 4.92 -27.25 0.60
N MET A 8 6.00 -26.48 0.40
CA MET A 8 5.93 -25.01 0.32
C MET A 8 5.32 -24.49 -1.00
N ASN A 9 5.35 -25.31 -2.07
CA ASN A 9 4.74 -24.97 -3.34
C ASN A 9 3.20 -25.15 -3.34
N GLY A 10 2.67 -26.01 -2.47
CA GLY A 10 1.23 -26.26 -2.36
C GLY A 10 0.46 -25.09 -1.73
N TYR A 11 1.01 -24.48 -0.67
CA TYR A 11 0.40 -23.33 0.00
C TYR A 11 0.35 -22.07 -0.89
N THR A 12 1.40 -21.86 -1.70
CA THR A 12 1.49 -20.73 -2.64
C THR A 12 0.52 -20.89 -3.82
N ALA A 13 0.26 -22.13 -4.26
CA ALA A 13 -0.71 -22.43 -5.30
C ALA A 13 -2.17 -22.31 -4.80
N ALA A 14 -2.46 -22.76 -3.57
CA ALA A 14 -3.78 -22.65 -2.97
C ALA A 14 -4.22 -21.19 -2.74
N LEU A 15 -3.30 -20.31 -2.32
CA LEU A 15 -3.54 -18.87 -2.25
C LEU A 15 -3.77 -18.27 -3.64
N ARG A 16 -2.98 -18.67 -4.63
CA ARG A 16 -3.13 -18.21 -6.02
C ARG A 16 -4.50 -18.60 -6.61
N ASP A 17 -4.97 -19.81 -6.36
CA ASP A 17 -6.27 -20.28 -6.86
C ASP A 17 -7.45 -19.67 -6.09
N GLN A 18 -7.30 -19.35 -4.80
CA GLN A 18 -8.29 -18.54 -4.07
C GLN A 18 -8.38 -17.11 -4.62
N TYR A 19 -7.27 -16.51 -5.07
CA TYR A 19 -7.29 -15.17 -5.69
C TYR A 19 -7.80 -15.15 -7.14
N ILE A 20 -7.70 -16.27 -7.86
CA ILE A 20 -8.26 -16.40 -9.22
C ILE A 20 -9.77 -16.70 -9.15
N ASN A 21 -10.24 -17.42 -8.13
CA ASN A 21 -11.66 -17.78 -7.97
C ASN A 21 -12.46 -16.83 -7.08
N ASN A 22 -11.84 -15.96 -6.29
CA ASN A 22 -12.56 -14.82 -5.71
C ASN A 22 -12.70 -13.78 -6.80
N SER A 23 -13.95 -13.57 -7.25
CA SER A 23 -14.31 -12.45 -8.12
C SER A 23 -13.62 -11.18 -7.62
N MET A 24 -12.71 -10.65 -8.44
CA MET A 24 -12.13 -9.32 -8.27
C MET A 24 -13.23 -8.38 -7.81
N SER A 25 -12.94 -7.55 -6.81
CA SER A 25 -13.87 -6.51 -6.37
C SER A 25 -14.39 -5.77 -7.61
N THR A 26 -15.71 -5.58 -7.70
CA THR A 26 -16.41 -5.00 -8.86
C THR A 26 -15.80 -3.68 -9.34
N HIS A 27 -15.07 -2.99 -8.46
CA HIS A 27 -14.32 -1.75 -8.67
C HIS A 27 -13.23 -1.80 -9.75
N TYR A 28 -12.69 -2.97 -10.11
CA TYR A 28 -11.72 -3.11 -11.21
C TYR A 28 -12.25 -3.93 -12.40
N GLN A 29 -13.48 -4.45 -12.30
CA GLN A 29 -14.11 -5.23 -13.37
C GLN A 29 -14.55 -4.35 -14.56
N LEU A 30 -14.70 -3.04 -14.37
CA LEU A 30 -15.15 -2.08 -15.39
C LEU A 30 -14.04 -1.55 -16.31
N LEU A 31 -12.82 -2.09 -16.26
CA LEU A 31 -11.81 -1.91 -17.30
C LEU A 31 -11.55 -3.20 -18.11
N PRO A 32 -12.58 -3.82 -18.73
CA PRO A 32 -12.44 -5.07 -19.50
C PRO A 32 -11.52 -4.92 -20.72
N HIS A 33 -11.26 -3.68 -21.17
CA HIS A 33 -10.35 -3.42 -22.29
C HIS A 33 -8.87 -3.60 -21.93
N LEU A 34 -8.48 -3.64 -20.64
CA LEU A 34 -7.07 -3.72 -20.25
C LEU A 34 -6.52 -5.16 -20.21
N PHE A 35 -7.35 -6.16 -19.91
CA PHE A 35 -6.93 -7.57 -19.90
C PHE A 35 -7.19 -8.31 -21.23
N SER A 36 -8.14 -7.83 -22.04
CA SER A 36 -8.37 -8.40 -23.39
C SER A 36 -7.18 -8.16 -24.34
N TYR A 37 -6.42 -7.07 -24.14
CA TYR A 37 -5.23 -6.78 -24.94
C TYR A 37 -4.03 -7.70 -24.64
N ALA A 38 -3.92 -8.25 -23.43
CA ALA A 38 -2.89 -9.24 -23.12
C ALA A 38 -3.15 -10.59 -23.81
N ALA A 39 -4.43 -10.97 -23.98
CA ALA A 39 -4.82 -12.18 -24.69
C ALA A 39 -4.72 -12.04 -26.23
N GLN A 40 -4.89 -10.82 -26.77
CA GLN A 40 -4.76 -10.55 -28.21
C GLN A 40 -3.32 -10.25 -28.66
N SER A 41 -2.38 -10.03 -27.72
CA SER A 41 -0.97 -9.75 -28.00
C SER A 41 -0.18 -10.94 -28.60
N GLY A 42 -0.83 -12.08 -28.83
CA GLY A 42 -0.21 -13.23 -29.51
C GLY A 42 -0.22 -13.18 -31.04
N LEU A 43 -0.99 -12.26 -31.68
CA LEU A 43 -1.24 -12.29 -33.13
C LEU A 43 -0.94 -10.99 -33.89
N LEU A 44 -0.61 -9.89 -33.21
CA LEU A 44 -0.30 -8.61 -33.87
C LEU A 44 0.99 -8.02 -33.32
N ALA A 45 1.84 -7.54 -34.21
CA ALA A 45 3.07 -6.83 -33.87
C ALA A 45 2.75 -5.67 -32.90
N PRO A 46 3.60 -5.41 -31.88
CA PRO A 46 3.37 -4.32 -30.96
C PRO A 46 3.38 -3.01 -31.73
N GLN A 47 2.21 -2.40 -31.92
CA GLN A 47 2.16 -1.03 -32.39
C GLN A 47 2.82 -0.16 -31.32
N PRO A 48 3.80 0.70 -31.66
CA PRO A 48 4.35 1.64 -30.71
C PRO A 48 3.23 2.59 -30.33
N ARG A 49 2.65 2.43 -29.13
CA ARG A 49 1.77 3.45 -28.57
C ARG A 49 2.61 4.72 -28.49
N SER A 50 2.11 5.83 -29.01
CA SER A 50 2.76 7.11 -28.77
C SER A 50 2.66 7.35 -27.26
N LEU A 51 3.79 7.31 -26.55
CA LEU A 51 3.90 7.74 -25.16
C LEU A 51 3.09 9.03 -24.99
N TYR A 52 2.19 9.12 -24.01
CA TYR A 52 1.55 10.41 -23.72
C TYR A 52 2.68 11.41 -23.49
N PRO A 53 2.82 12.48 -24.30
CA PRO A 53 3.96 13.39 -24.21
C PRO A 53 4.09 14.07 -22.85
N GLN A 54 3.00 14.05 -22.07
CA GLN A 54 2.88 14.66 -20.75
C GLN A 54 3.03 13.67 -19.58
N SER A 55 3.18 12.36 -19.81
CA SER A 55 3.27 11.36 -18.73
C SER A 55 4.44 11.65 -17.78
N HIS A 56 5.63 11.88 -18.32
CA HIS A 56 6.81 12.12 -17.49
C HIS A 56 6.73 13.40 -16.64
N PRO A 57 6.33 14.58 -17.18
CA PRO A 57 6.08 15.77 -16.35
C PRO A 57 5.06 15.55 -15.23
N LEU A 58 3.96 14.84 -15.52
CA LEU A 58 2.91 14.57 -14.52
C LEU A 58 3.43 13.68 -13.38
N VAL A 59 4.21 12.64 -13.69
CA VAL A 59 4.87 11.80 -12.67
C VAL A 59 5.75 12.66 -11.76
N LEU A 60 6.58 13.54 -12.33
CA LEU A 60 7.44 14.41 -11.54
C LEU A 60 6.64 15.37 -10.64
N GLN A 61 5.49 15.87 -11.12
CA GLN A 61 4.60 16.71 -10.30
C GLN A 61 3.98 15.92 -9.14
N LEU A 62 3.61 14.65 -9.35
CA LEU A 62 3.14 13.79 -8.26
C LEU A 62 4.24 13.54 -7.22
N VAL A 63 5.46 13.27 -7.66
CA VAL A 63 6.61 13.09 -6.75
C VAL A 63 6.91 14.38 -5.99
N ALA A 64 6.84 15.54 -6.65
CA ALA A 64 7.04 16.84 -6.00
C ALA A 64 5.97 17.18 -4.96
N ALA A 65 4.78 16.56 -5.04
CA ALA A 65 3.73 16.71 -4.02
C ALA A 65 3.99 15.89 -2.75
N GLU A 66 4.82 14.84 -2.84
CA GLU A 66 5.15 13.99 -1.70
C GLU A 66 6.04 14.70 -0.67
N ASP A 67 5.82 14.40 0.61
CA ASP A 67 6.74 14.76 1.67
C ASP A 67 7.74 13.61 1.86
N LEU A 68 8.97 13.82 1.40
CA LEU A 68 10.05 12.83 1.51
C LEU A 68 10.92 13.05 2.75
N ALA A 69 10.59 14.02 3.60
CA ALA A 69 11.32 14.23 4.85
C ALA A 69 11.13 13.01 5.78
N PRO A 70 12.13 12.64 6.58
CA PRO A 70 11.96 11.62 7.62
C PRO A 70 10.78 11.94 8.54
N LEU A 71 10.17 10.91 9.13
CA LEU A 71 9.18 11.06 10.19
C LEU A 71 9.79 11.81 11.37
N ALA A 72 9.08 12.83 11.84
CA ALA A 72 9.51 13.68 12.95
C ALA A 72 9.20 13.04 14.31
N THR A 73 8.24 12.12 14.37
CA THR A 73 7.89 11.39 15.59
C THR A 73 9.11 10.60 16.10
N PRO A 74 9.59 10.88 17.33
CA PRO A 74 10.75 10.18 17.89
C PRO A 74 10.46 8.69 18.13
N MET A 75 11.34 7.84 17.61
CA MET A 75 11.32 6.37 17.78
C MET A 75 12.60 5.85 18.42
N LEU A 76 13.40 6.74 19.03
CA LEU A 76 14.61 6.37 19.76
C LEU A 76 14.25 6.09 21.21
N ILE A 77 14.66 4.93 21.71
CA ILE A 77 14.44 4.50 23.09
C ILE A 77 15.77 4.05 23.67
N GLU A 78 16.05 4.45 24.91
CA GLU A 78 17.27 4.10 25.63
C GLU A 78 17.44 2.59 25.78
N ASP A 79 18.69 2.13 25.77
CA ASP A 79 19.00 0.72 25.97
C ASP A 79 18.65 0.28 27.39
N GLY A 80 18.01 -0.89 27.50
CA GLY A 80 17.48 -1.40 28.77
C GLY A 80 16.12 -0.85 29.18
N TYR A 81 15.58 0.17 28.50
CA TYR A 81 14.22 0.64 28.75
C TYR A 81 13.19 -0.39 28.27
N LYS A 82 12.19 -0.68 29.11
CA LYS A 82 11.05 -1.53 28.76
C LYS A 82 9.87 -0.65 28.37
N VAL A 83 9.38 -0.86 27.15
CA VAL A 83 8.22 -0.12 26.64
C VAL A 83 6.96 -0.82 27.13
N THR A 84 6.04 -0.05 27.69
CA THR A 84 4.71 -0.55 28.08
C THR A 84 3.75 -0.57 26.89
N GLN A 85 2.68 -1.35 26.98
CA GLN A 85 1.61 -1.40 25.97
C GLN A 85 1.03 0.00 25.68
N VAL A 86 0.81 0.78 26.74
CA VAL A 86 0.21 2.12 26.66
C VAL A 86 1.16 3.10 25.95
N GLU A 87 2.46 3.07 26.26
CA GLU A 87 3.44 3.92 25.58
C GLU A 87 3.59 3.56 24.10
N LEU A 88 3.59 2.26 23.78
CA LEU A 88 3.65 1.81 22.39
C LEU A 88 2.39 2.24 21.63
N PHE A 89 1.21 2.05 22.22
CA PHE A 89 -0.04 2.53 21.63
C PHE A 89 -0.02 4.04 21.39
N ALA A 90 0.42 4.83 22.38
CA ALA A 90 0.54 6.28 22.24
C ALA A 90 1.54 6.71 21.15
N LEU A 91 2.64 5.95 20.96
CA LEU A 91 3.55 6.17 19.83
C LEU A 91 2.88 5.88 18.49
N LEU A 92 2.15 4.76 18.38
CA LEU A 92 1.41 4.40 17.16
C LEU A 92 0.38 5.49 16.79
N CYS A 93 -0.33 6.05 17.78
CA CYS A 93 -1.26 7.16 17.55
C CYS A 93 -0.54 8.41 17.02
N ARG A 94 0.59 8.81 17.64
CA ARG A 94 1.37 9.97 17.17
C ARG A 94 1.88 9.79 15.73
N LEU A 95 2.33 8.58 15.40
CA LEU A 95 2.73 8.25 14.02
C LEU A 95 1.55 8.33 13.05
N ALA A 96 0.39 7.79 13.43
CA ALA A 96 -0.81 7.85 12.60
C ALA A 96 -1.26 9.30 12.37
N ASP A 97 -1.23 10.15 13.40
CA ASP A 97 -1.56 11.58 13.31
C ASP A 97 -0.60 12.33 12.37
N GLU A 98 0.71 12.12 12.52
CA GLU A 98 1.71 12.72 11.63
C GLU A 98 1.50 12.27 10.18
N LEU A 99 1.32 10.98 9.94
CA LEU A 99 1.13 10.41 8.61
C LEU A 99 -0.17 10.90 7.96
N LEU A 100 -1.25 11.04 8.72
CA LEU A 100 -2.52 11.61 8.26
C LEU A 100 -2.37 13.09 7.88
N PHE A 101 -1.68 13.88 8.72
CA PHE A 101 -1.41 15.29 8.43
C PHE A 101 -0.61 15.47 7.13
N ARG A 102 0.35 14.58 6.87
CA ARG A 102 1.08 14.55 5.60
C ARG A 102 0.18 14.24 4.42
N GLN A 103 -0.84 13.38 4.56
CA GLN A 103 -1.82 13.13 3.48
C GLN A 103 -2.67 14.37 3.17
N ILE A 104 -3.11 15.10 4.21
CA ILE A 104 -3.84 16.37 4.03
C ILE A 104 -2.98 17.38 3.27
N SER A 105 -1.70 17.47 3.63
CA SER A 105 -0.74 18.38 2.98
C SER A 105 -0.43 17.96 1.54
N TRP A 106 -0.33 16.65 1.29
CA TRP A 106 -0.13 16.07 -0.04
C TRP A 106 -1.25 16.43 -1.00
N ILE A 107 -2.52 16.28 -0.58
CA ILE A 107 -3.69 16.59 -1.43
C ILE A 107 -3.61 18.02 -1.98
N LYS A 108 -3.26 18.99 -1.14
CA LYS A 108 -3.17 20.41 -1.50
C LYS A 108 -2.07 20.71 -2.53
N LYS A 109 -1.10 19.81 -2.71
CA LYS A 109 0.02 19.95 -3.64
C LYS A 109 -0.18 19.17 -4.95
N LEU A 110 -1.29 18.43 -5.08
CA LEU A 110 -1.55 17.63 -6.28
C LEU A 110 -1.68 18.53 -7.53
N PRO A 111 -1.15 18.09 -8.69
CA PRO A 111 -1.21 18.87 -9.92
C PRO A 111 -2.62 19.10 -10.46
N PHE A 112 -3.59 18.32 -9.95
CA PHE A 112 -5.01 18.40 -10.28
C PHE A 112 -5.86 18.93 -9.11
N PHE A 113 -5.25 19.59 -8.10
CA PHE A 113 -5.96 20.08 -6.92
C PHE A 113 -7.15 21.00 -7.25
N CYS A 114 -7.04 21.79 -8.33
CA CYS A 114 -8.11 22.68 -8.78
C CYS A 114 -9.19 21.98 -9.64
N GLU A 115 -9.04 20.68 -9.94
CA GLU A 115 -9.99 19.95 -10.76
C GLU A 115 -11.16 19.40 -9.94
N LEU A 116 -11.03 19.16 -8.62
CA LEU A 116 -12.12 18.62 -7.78
C LEU A 116 -12.54 19.62 -6.69
N SER A 117 -13.74 19.42 -6.14
CA SER A 117 -14.23 20.22 -5.02
C SER A 117 -13.51 19.83 -3.71
N ILE A 118 -13.43 20.76 -2.76
CA ILE A 118 -12.92 20.49 -1.40
C ILE A 118 -13.77 19.42 -0.70
N GLU A 119 -15.07 19.40 -0.97
CA GLU A 119 -16.01 18.40 -0.45
C GLU A 119 -15.63 17.00 -0.95
N ASP A 120 -15.38 16.84 -2.25
CA ASP A 120 -14.94 15.55 -2.81
C ASP A 120 -13.58 15.13 -2.22
N TYR A 121 -12.61 16.04 -2.09
CA TYR A 121 -11.32 15.70 -1.44
C TYR A 121 -11.49 15.25 0.00
N THR A 122 -12.39 15.90 0.75
CA THR A 122 -12.67 15.54 2.13
C THR A 122 -13.34 14.16 2.19
N CYS A 123 -14.29 13.89 1.30
CA CYS A 123 -14.98 12.60 1.16
C CYS A 123 -13.99 11.47 0.81
N LEU A 124 -13.13 11.69 -0.18
CA LEU A 124 -12.09 10.76 -0.61
C LEU A 124 -11.11 10.44 0.53
N LEU A 125 -10.56 11.48 1.18
CA LEU A 125 -9.60 11.29 2.26
C LEU A 125 -10.23 10.57 3.44
N SER A 126 -11.44 10.97 3.87
CA SER A 126 -12.14 10.34 4.99
C SER A 126 -12.37 8.84 4.77
N SER A 127 -12.48 8.41 3.51
CA SER A 127 -12.71 7.01 3.15
C SER A 127 -11.42 6.21 2.93
N THR A 128 -10.31 6.86 2.55
CA THR A 128 -9.10 6.16 2.05
C THR A 128 -7.82 6.46 2.85
N TRP A 129 -7.88 7.29 3.89
CA TRP A 129 -6.68 7.73 4.62
C TRP A 129 -5.82 6.57 5.13
N GLN A 130 -6.44 5.50 5.66
CA GLN A 130 -5.75 4.31 6.13
C GLN A 130 -4.98 3.59 5.02
N GLU A 131 -5.51 3.58 3.79
CA GLU A 131 -4.89 2.97 2.62
C GLU A 131 -3.66 3.78 2.18
N LEU A 132 -3.78 5.12 2.20
CA LEU A 132 -2.68 6.03 1.85
C LEU A 132 -1.54 5.94 2.87
N ILE A 133 -1.87 5.85 4.16
CA ILE A 133 -0.88 5.65 5.22
C ILE A 133 -0.17 4.31 5.03
N LEU A 134 -0.90 3.21 4.82
CA LEU A 134 -0.30 1.89 4.61
C LEU A 134 0.64 1.88 3.39
N LEU A 135 0.22 2.45 2.27
CA LEU A 135 1.07 2.63 1.08
C LEU A 135 2.36 3.38 1.41
N SER A 136 2.27 4.47 2.17
CA SER A 136 3.42 5.29 2.55
C SER A 136 4.37 4.56 3.49
N CYS A 137 3.85 3.78 4.43
CA CYS A 137 4.63 2.94 5.34
C CYS A 137 5.40 1.84 4.61
N LEU A 138 4.81 1.25 3.55
CA LEU A 138 5.47 0.21 2.75
C LEU A 138 6.50 0.73 1.76
N THR A 139 6.58 2.06 1.58
CA THR A 139 7.44 2.70 0.58
C THR A 139 8.30 3.79 1.22
N ILE A 140 7.89 5.05 1.17
CA ILE A 140 8.67 6.23 1.60
C ILE A 140 9.19 6.10 3.03
N TYR A 141 8.35 5.61 3.94
CA TYR A 141 8.69 5.50 5.37
C TYR A 141 9.12 4.09 5.79
N SER A 142 9.33 3.18 4.84
CA SER A 142 9.61 1.76 5.12
C SER A 142 10.82 1.57 6.02
N ALA A 143 11.90 2.34 5.81
CA ALA A 143 13.10 2.25 6.65
C ALA A 143 12.82 2.59 8.13
N GLN A 144 12.02 3.62 8.40
CA GLN A 144 11.71 4.03 9.77
C GLN A 144 10.65 3.14 10.42
N ILE A 145 9.65 2.69 9.66
CA ILE A 145 8.57 1.83 10.17
C ILE A 145 9.07 0.39 10.42
N PHE A 146 9.84 -0.18 9.49
CA PHE A 146 10.36 -1.55 9.62
C PHE A 146 11.76 -1.63 10.23
N GLY A 147 12.39 -0.48 10.51
CA GLY A 147 13.65 -0.32 11.25
C GLY A 147 13.41 0.27 12.64
N ASP A 148 13.34 1.59 12.73
CA ASP A 148 13.28 2.32 14.01
C ASP A 148 12.08 1.89 14.89
N LEU A 149 10.87 1.84 14.33
CA LEU A 149 9.69 1.38 15.08
C LEU A 149 9.78 -0.12 15.42
N ALA A 150 10.43 -0.94 14.57
CA ALA A 150 10.67 -2.34 14.89
C ALA A 150 11.58 -2.47 16.13
N ASP A 151 12.57 -1.59 16.29
CA ASP A 151 13.43 -1.53 17.48
C ASP A 151 12.66 -1.12 18.74
N VAL A 152 11.74 -0.16 18.62
CA VAL A 152 10.83 0.20 19.72
C VAL A 152 9.94 -0.97 20.14
N THR A 153 9.28 -1.62 19.18
CA THR A 153 8.38 -2.75 19.46
C THR A 153 9.13 -3.98 19.98
N ALA A 154 10.43 -4.13 19.70
CA ALA A 154 11.25 -5.18 20.29
C ALA A 154 11.38 -5.03 21.82
N LYS A 155 11.37 -3.78 22.33
CA LYS A 155 11.42 -3.45 23.76
C LYS A 155 10.08 -3.59 24.49
N TYR A 156 9.00 -3.84 23.75
CA TYR A 156 7.69 -4.19 24.30
C TYR A 156 7.59 -5.70 24.59
N THR A 157 7.20 -6.09 25.80
CA THR A 157 6.94 -7.50 26.16
C THR A 157 5.45 -7.69 26.46
N PRO A 158 4.70 -8.40 25.60
CA PRO A 158 3.28 -8.65 25.84
C PRO A 158 3.09 -9.63 27.00
N SER A 159 1.95 -9.52 27.68
CA SER A 159 1.51 -10.47 28.71
C SER A 159 0.97 -11.77 28.10
N ASP A 160 0.91 -12.85 28.90
CA ASP A 160 0.32 -14.12 28.46
C ASP A 160 -1.15 -13.97 28.06
N ASP A 161 -1.89 -13.11 28.77
CA ASP A 161 -3.30 -12.82 28.47
C ASP A 161 -3.47 -12.15 27.11
N GLU A 162 -2.58 -11.23 26.74
CA GLU A 162 -2.60 -10.60 25.40
C GLU A 162 -2.28 -11.60 24.29
N LEU A 163 -1.33 -12.52 24.53
CA LEU A 163 -0.97 -13.55 23.56
C LEU A 163 -2.13 -14.53 23.34
N GLN A 164 -2.80 -14.95 24.42
CA GLN A 164 -3.96 -15.85 24.35
C GLN A 164 -5.21 -15.17 23.78
N GLY A 165 -5.37 -13.86 24.04
CA GLY A 165 -6.50 -13.06 23.58
C GLY A 165 -6.34 -12.47 22.17
N PHE A 166 -5.25 -12.78 21.46
CA PHE A 166 -5.02 -12.23 20.12
C PHE A 166 -6.03 -12.80 19.11
N SER A 167 -6.78 -11.92 18.45
CA SER A 167 -7.91 -12.31 17.61
C SER A 167 -7.48 -13.01 16.31
N GLU A 168 -8.36 -13.87 15.78
CA GLU A 168 -8.19 -14.46 14.44
C GLU A 168 -8.12 -13.39 13.35
N ASP A 169 -8.93 -12.33 13.46
CA ASP A 169 -8.86 -11.17 12.57
C ASP A 169 -7.50 -10.47 12.64
N GLY A 170 -6.94 -10.32 13.85
CA GLY A 170 -5.59 -9.80 14.06
C GLY A 170 -4.50 -10.67 13.41
N MET A 171 -4.63 -12.00 13.51
CA MET A 171 -3.72 -12.94 12.84
C MET A 171 -3.80 -12.84 11.32
N GLU A 172 -5.01 -12.73 10.75
CA GLU A 172 -5.16 -12.59 9.29
C GLU A 172 -4.55 -11.27 8.80
N VAL A 173 -4.80 -10.16 9.52
CA VAL A 173 -4.18 -8.85 9.20
C VAL A 173 -2.66 -8.93 9.28
N MET A 174 -2.12 -9.61 10.29
CA MET A 174 -0.68 -9.83 10.44
C MET A 174 -0.09 -10.56 9.23
N GLU A 175 -0.65 -11.70 8.84
CA GLU A 175 -0.15 -12.51 7.72
C GLU A 175 -0.17 -11.73 6.41
N ARG A 176 -1.28 -11.02 6.14
CA ARG A 176 -1.41 -10.21 4.93
C ARG A 176 -0.45 -9.03 4.92
N LEU A 177 -0.22 -8.35 6.04
CA LEU A 177 0.78 -7.29 6.15
C LEU A 177 2.19 -7.81 5.86
N ILE A 178 2.56 -8.97 6.40
CA ILE A 178 3.86 -9.60 6.16
C ILE A 178 4.02 -9.98 4.68
N TYR A 179 2.98 -10.56 4.08
CA TYR A 179 2.97 -10.86 2.64
C TYR A 179 3.17 -9.59 1.81
N LEU A 180 2.40 -8.54 2.11
CA LEU A 180 2.44 -7.30 1.36
C LEU A 180 3.80 -6.60 1.49
N PHE A 181 4.39 -6.58 2.69
CA PHE A 181 5.75 -6.09 2.91
C PHE A 181 6.77 -6.82 2.02
N ARG A 182 6.75 -8.15 2.03
CA ARG A 182 7.65 -8.96 1.19
C ARG A 182 7.43 -8.69 -0.30
N LYS A 183 6.18 -8.53 -0.72
CA LYS A 183 5.82 -8.21 -2.10
C LYS A 183 6.38 -6.85 -2.52
N PHE A 184 6.22 -5.81 -1.69
CA PHE A 184 6.76 -4.48 -1.95
C PHE A 184 8.30 -4.49 -2.03
N HIS A 185 8.96 -5.20 -1.11
CA HIS A 185 10.40 -5.36 -1.11
C HIS A 185 10.91 -6.10 -2.37
N GLN A 186 10.21 -7.15 -2.80
CA GLN A 186 10.51 -7.85 -4.05
C GLN A 186 10.33 -6.94 -5.27
N LEU A 187 9.23 -6.17 -5.30
CA LEU A 187 8.89 -5.29 -6.41
C LEU A 187 9.80 -4.05 -6.49
N LYS A 188 10.52 -3.69 -5.42
CA LYS A 188 11.39 -2.50 -5.36
C LYS A 188 10.71 -1.27 -5.96
N ILE A 189 9.52 -0.96 -5.44
CA ILE A 189 8.68 0.14 -5.94
C ILE A 189 9.44 1.45 -5.80
N SER A 190 9.63 2.13 -6.94
CA SER A 190 10.28 3.45 -6.99
C SER A 190 9.34 4.56 -6.53
N ASN A 191 9.89 5.72 -6.15
CA ASN A 191 9.10 6.87 -5.68
C ASN A 191 8.09 7.33 -6.74
N GLU A 192 8.44 7.26 -8.02
CA GLU A 192 7.53 7.60 -9.11
C GLU A 192 6.36 6.61 -9.23
N GLU A 193 6.64 5.31 -9.12
CA GLU A 193 5.59 4.28 -9.14
C GLU A 193 4.68 4.42 -7.93
N TYR A 194 5.24 4.64 -6.75
CA TYR A 194 4.49 4.93 -5.53
C TYR A 194 3.57 6.14 -5.69
N ALA A 195 4.09 7.26 -6.21
CA ALA A 195 3.31 8.49 -6.37
C ALA A 195 2.12 8.27 -7.32
N CYS A 196 2.32 7.52 -8.41
CA CYS A 196 1.25 7.10 -9.30
C CYS A 196 0.25 6.16 -8.62
N MET A 197 0.72 5.11 -7.95
CA MET A 197 -0.12 4.15 -7.21
C MET A 197 -1.00 4.85 -6.19
N LYS A 198 -0.44 5.80 -5.44
CA LYS A 198 -1.13 6.58 -4.42
C LYS A 198 -2.21 7.48 -5.03
N ALA A 199 -1.90 8.20 -6.12
CA ALA A 199 -2.87 9.02 -6.83
C ALA A 199 -4.03 8.19 -7.41
N ILE A 200 -3.72 7.06 -8.04
CA ILE A 200 -4.72 6.11 -8.55
C ILE A 200 -5.57 5.54 -7.42
N ASN A 201 -4.96 5.19 -6.29
CA ASN A 201 -5.70 4.64 -5.15
C ASN A 201 -6.65 5.67 -4.53
N PHE A 202 -6.18 6.91 -4.39
CA PHE A 202 -6.94 8.03 -3.81
C PHE A 202 -8.13 8.45 -4.69
N LEU A 203 -7.94 8.45 -6.02
CA LEU A 203 -8.98 8.77 -6.99
C LEU A 203 -9.97 7.60 -7.15
N ASN A 204 -10.70 7.27 -6.08
CA ASN A 204 -11.69 6.19 -6.07
C ASN A 204 -13.11 6.73 -6.30
N GLN A 205 -13.66 6.52 -7.51
CA GLN A 205 -15.00 6.99 -7.89
C GLN A 205 -16.16 6.28 -7.20
N ASP A 206 -15.91 5.12 -6.57
CA ASP A 206 -16.96 4.28 -5.98
C ASP A 206 -17.33 4.70 -4.54
N ILE A 207 -16.66 5.74 -4.02
CA ILE A 207 -16.96 6.30 -2.70
C ILE A 207 -18.30 7.02 -2.74
N ARG A 208 -19.16 6.71 -1.76
CA ARG A 208 -20.48 7.34 -1.63
C ARG A 208 -20.33 8.79 -1.17
N GLY A 209 -21.16 9.67 -1.72
CA GLY A 209 -21.19 11.09 -1.34
C GLY A 209 -20.37 12.00 -2.25
N LEU A 210 -19.73 11.46 -3.30
CA LEU A 210 -19.04 12.24 -4.31
C LEU A 210 -20.02 13.01 -5.21
N SER A 211 -19.70 14.27 -5.49
CA SER A 211 -20.52 15.16 -6.30
C SER A 211 -20.28 14.98 -7.81
N ASN A 212 -19.03 14.74 -8.23
CA ASN A 212 -18.66 14.61 -9.65
C ASN A 212 -17.84 13.35 -9.95
N THR A 213 -18.51 12.19 -9.94
CA THR A 213 -17.90 10.88 -10.19
C THR A 213 -17.30 10.76 -11.59
N SER A 214 -17.90 11.38 -12.61
CA SER A 214 -17.40 11.35 -14.00
C SER A 214 -16.05 12.04 -14.15
N GLN A 215 -15.88 13.21 -13.53
CA GLN A 215 -14.59 13.90 -13.54
C GLN A 215 -13.52 13.11 -12.79
N LEU A 216 -13.90 12.48 -11.68
CA LEU A 216 -13.00 11.64 -10.90
C LEU A 216 -12.56 10.40 -11.70
N GLU A 217 -13.48 9.74 -12.41
CA GLU A 217 -13.17 8.63 -13.32
C GLU A 217 -12.16 9.05 -14.41
N GLN A 218 -12.37 10.23 -15.02
CA GLN A 218 -11.46 10.77 -16.03
C GLN A 218 -10.06 11.05 -15.46
N LEU A 219 -9.99 11.63 -14.26
CA LEU A 219 -8.73 11.85 -13.54
C LEU A 219 -8.04 10.52 -13.21
N ASN A 220 -8.77 9.56 -12.66
CA ASN A 220 -8.25 8.24 -12.34
C ASN A 220 -7.65 7.59 -13.60
N LYS A 221 -8.42 7.54 -14.69
CA LYS A 221 -8.00 7.00 -15.99
C LYS A 221 -6.77 7.69 -16.56
N ARG A 222 -6.66 9.02 -16.42
CA ARG A 222 -5.46 9.78 -16.81
C ARG A 222 -4.24 9.24 -16.08
N TYR A 223 -4.30 9.09 -14.76
CA TYR A 223 -3.16 8.60 -13.97
C TYR A 223 -2.85 7.11 -14.18
N TRP A 224 -3.83 6.27 -14.53
CA TRP A 224 -3.57 4.91 -15.02
C TRP A 224 -2.67 4.90 -16.26
N TYR A 225 -3.00 5.70 -17.27
CA TYR A 225 -2.16 5.78 -18.48
C TYR A 225 -0.79 6.39 -18.20
N VAL A 226 -0.71 7.43 -17.38
CA VAL A 226 0.56 8.03 -16.96
C VAL A 226 1.47 6.99 -16.30
N CYS A 227 0.91 6.19 -15.38
CA CYS A 227 1.66 5.14 -14.69
C CYS A 227 2.06 3.99 -15.62
N GLN A 228 1.17 3.60 -16.55
CA GLN A 228 1.47 2.58 -17.55
C GLN A 228 2.62 3.03 -18.46
N ASP A 229 2.52 4.23 -19.04
CA ASP A 229 3.56 4.79 -19.91
C ASP A 229 4.90 4.90 -19.19
N TYR A 230 4.88 5.38 -17.94
CA TYR A 230 6.09 5.52 -17.13
C TYR A 230 6.77 4.17 -16.90
N THR A 231 6.01 3.14 -16.53
CA THR A 231 6.56 1.80 -16.25
C THR A 231 7.01 1.08 -17.52
N GLU A 232 6.28 1.20 -18.63
CA GLU A 232 6.69 0.65 -19.94
C GLU A 232 7.96 1.33 -20.46
N TYR A 233 8.09 2.65 -20.26
CA TYR A 233 9.28 3.42 -20.63
C TYR A 233 10.49 3.09 -19.73
N LYS A 234 10.33 3.10 -18.41
CA LYS A 234 11.43 2.89 -17.45
C LYS A 234 11.88 1.43 -17.37
N TYR A 235 10.96 0.48 -17.57
CA TYR A 235 11.21 -0.95 -17.44
C TYR A 235 10.79 -1.73 -18.70
N PRO A 236 11.41 -1.45 -19.87
CA PRO A 236 11.04 -2.08 -21.14
C PRO A 236 11.22 -3.61 -21.13
N HIS A 237 12.06 -4.14 -20.24
CA HIS A 237 12.30 -5.56 -20.05
C HIS A 237 11.35 -6.24 -19.05
N GLN A 238 10.43 -5.48 -18.43
CA GLN A 238 9.47 -5.99 -17.45
C GLN A 238 8.03 -5.63 -17.88
N PRO A 239 7.48 -6.25 -18.95
CA PRO A 239 6.16 -5.90 -19.48
C PRO A 239 5.00 -6.15 -18.51
N LYS A 240 5.22 -6.92 -17.44
CA LYS A 240 4.24 -7.19 -16.38
C LYS A 240 4.33 -6.22 -15.20
N ARG A 241 5.27 -5.28 -15.22
CA ARG A 241 5.54 -4.35 -14.11
C ARG A 241 4.30 -3.58 -13.70
N PHE A 242 3.62 -2.97 -14.67
CA PHE A 242 2.40 -2.20 -14.42
C PHE A 242 1.28 -3.03 -13.79
N PRO A 243 0.82 -4.14 -14.39
CA PRO A 243 -0.14 -5.02 -13.74
C PRO A 243 0.28 -5.46 -12.33
N GLU A 244 1.56 -5.82 -12.14
CA GLU A 244 2.05 -6.32 -10.85
C GLU A 244 1.95 -5.27 -9.72
N ILE A 245 2.31 -4.02 -9.98
CA ILE A 245 2.17 -2.95 -8.97
C ILE A 245 0.70 -2.60 -8.74
N MET A 246 -0.14 -2.62 -9.77
CA MET A 246 -1.56 -2.30 -9.66
C MET A 246 -2.34 -3.36 -8.86
N MET A 247 -1.94 -4.62 -8.97
CA MET A 247 -2.50 -5.72 -8.17
C MET A 247 -2.21 -5.61 -6.67
N CYS A 248 -1.33 -4.69 -6.24
CA CYS A 248 -1.10 -4.41 -4.82
C CYS A 248 -2.22 -3.55 -4.21
N LEU A 249 -2.90 -2.71 -5.00
CA LEU A 249 -3.92 -1.78 -4.48
C LEU A 249 -5.15 -2.48 -3.86
N PRO A 250 -5.72 -3.54 -4.46
CA PRO A 250 -6.78 -4.31 -3.81
C PRO A 250 -6.37 -4.91 -2.47
N GLU A 251 -5.15 -5.42 -2.35
CA GLU A 251 -4.63 -5.96 -1.08
C GLU A 251 -4.49 -4.87 -0.03
N ILE A 252 -3.98 -3.69 -0.40
CA ILE A 252 -3.90 -2.53 0.50
C ILE A 252 -5.28 -2.16 1.03
N ARG A 253 -6.29 -2.08 0.16
CA ARG A 253 -7.68 -1.78 0.55
C ARG A 253 -8.22 -2.82 1.52
N CYS A 254 -8.02 -4.10 1.22
CA CYS A 254 -8.47 -5.20 2.07
C CYS A 254 -7.83 -5.14 3.45
N ILE A 255 -6.50 -5.01 3.51
CA ILE A 255 -5.74 -4.96 4.77
C ILE A 255 -6.13 -3.73 5.58
N ALA A 256 -6.15 -2.55 4.96
CA ALA A 256 -6.45 -1.31 5.66
C ALA A 256 -7.90 -1.31 6.19
N GLY A 257 -8.85 -1.86 5.44
CA GLY A 257 -10.24 -2.05 5.88
C GLY A 257 -10.39 -3.06 7.03
N LYS A 258 -9.54 -4.09 7.11
CA LYS A 258 -9.53 -5.01 8.26
C LYS A 258 -8.81 -4.43 9.47
N LEU A 259 -7.70 -3.72 9.26
CA LEU A 259 -6.88 -3.11 10.30
C LEU A 259 -7.69 -2.15 11.18
N VAL A 260 -8.61 -1.37 10.61
CA VAL A 260 -9.47 -0.46 11.38
C VAL A 260 -10.47 -1.17 12.30
N ASN A 261 -10.73 -2.47 12.07
CA ASN A 261 -11.62 -3.28 12.90
C ASN A 261 -10.87 -4.06 13.98
N VAL A 262 -9.53 -4.07 13.96
CA VAL A 262 -8.73 -4.71 15.00
C VAL A 262 -8.91 -3.93 16.31
N PRO A 263 -9.22 -4.59 17.44
CA PRO A 263 -9.36 -3.92 18.73
C PRO A 263 -8.11 -3.11 19.08
N LEU A 264 -8.31 -1.90 19.60
CA LEU A 264 -7.20 -0.97 19.88
C LEU A 264 -6.19 -1.55 20.86
N GLU A 265 -6.63 -2.31 21.86
CA GLU A 265 -5.74 -3.00 22.80
C GLU A 265 -4.82 -4.04 22.12
N GLN A 266 -5.21 -4.57 20.96
CA GLN A 266 -4.43 -5.57 20.23
C GLN A 266 -3.41 -4.94 19.26
N LEU A 267 -3.51 -3.65 18.94
CA LEU A 267 -2.62 -2.98 17.98
C LEU A 267 -1.13 -3.05 18.40
N PRO A 268 -0.73 -2.80 19.65
CA PRO A 268 0.68 -2.91 20.06
C PRO A 268 1.26 -4.31 19.79
N LEU A 269 0.51 -5.36 20.09
CA LEU A 269 0.91 -6.75 19.84
C LEU A 269 0.95 -7.06 18.34
N LEU A 270 -0.07 -6.64 17.58
CA LEU A 270 -0.11 -6.80 16.12
C LEU A 270 1.11 -6.17 15.45
N PHE A 271 1.41 -4.90 15.76
CA PHE A 271 2.56 -4.21 15.20
C PHE A 271 3.88 -4.85 15.62
N LYS A 272 4.02 -5.26 16.89
CA LYS A 272 5.20 -6.03 17.34
C LYS A 272 5.40 -7.29 16.48
N ALA A 273 4.35 -8.08 16.28
CA ALA A 273 4.43 -9.35 15.57
C ALA A 273 4.74 -9.16 14.07
N VAL A 274 4.09 -8.19 13.41
CA VAL A 274 4.35 -7.83 12.01
C VAL A 274 5.78 -7.36 11.83
N LEU A 275 6.21 -6.36 12.62
CA LEU A 275 7.53 -5.74 12.45
C LEU A 275 8.67 -6.70 12.78
N HIS A 276 8.51 -7.53 13.82
CA HIS A 276 9.47 -8.60 14.12
C HIS A 276 9.63 -9.59 12.94
N SER A 277 8.51 -10.01 12.35
CA SER A 277 8.50 -10.96 11.22
C SER A 277 9.12 -10.36 9.95
N CYS A 278 8.84 -9.09 9.68
CA CYS A 278 9.37 -8.36 8.54
C CYS A 278 10.89 -8.13 8.69
N LYS A 279 11.35 -7.68 9.86
CA LYS A 279 12.77 -7.46 10.15
C LYS A 279 13.59 -8.75 10.03
N SER A 280 13.07 -9.86 10.56
CA SER A 280 13.71 -11.18 10.45
C SER A 280 13.87 -11.62 8.99
N SER A 281 12.90 -11.25 8.13
CA SER A 281 12.93 -11.58 6.70
C SER A 281 13.94 -10.75 5.90
N LEU A 282 14.40 -9.59 6.42
CA LEU A 282 15.44 -8.78 5.79
C LEU A 282 16.86 -9.25 6.14
N SER A 283 17.02 -9.91 7.29
CA SER A 283 18.31 -10.42 7.78
C SER A 283 18.67 -11.83 7.29
N SER A 284 17.72 -12.53 6.65
CA SER A 284 17.86 -13.90 6.12
C SER A 284 18.12 -13.89 4.62
#